data_AF-A0A226CWT9-F1
#
_entry.id   AF-A0A226CWT9-F1
#
_cell.length_a   1.000
_cell.length_b   1.000
_cell.length_c   1.000
_cell.angle_alpha   90.00
_cell.angle_beta   90.00
_cell.angle_gamma   90.00
#
_symmetry.space_group_name_H-M   'P 1'
#
loop_
_entity.id
_entity.type
_entity.pdbx_description
1 polymer ?
#
loop_
_entity_poly.entity_id
_entity_poly.type
_entity_poly.pdbx_seq_one_letter_code
_entity_poly.pdbx_strand_id
1 'polypeptide(L)'
;MLAHPNFRYTVVHTLAVFYILVIFPVLQFWISCGDQVGAAFTEFVAYQTCCVSASHYVISTTGTSMAALWLDCKELKSGVWYYVNVKVFERQVNSCIRDRIFLALPMNGPLVQVLLGYTLVKIGHTRYAVITLALILLYIVIFTTTMLYFSIAAQVNGMSKEWIAAQKSESRGKEGRKRLRALLPIRVELGRNFVEALTPLLVQGFCMRQTVSLLL
;
A
#
# COMPACT_ATOMS: atom_id res chain seq x y z
N MET A 1 1.94 9.60 21.58
CA MET A 1 1.34 8.95 20.40
C MET A 1 -0.14 8.69 20.69
N LEU A 2 -0.97 9.72 20.56
CA LEU A 2 -2.43 9.62 20.71
C LEU A 2 -2.99 9.40 19.30
N ALA A 3 -3.24 8.15 18.93
CA ALA A 3 -3.95 7.86 17.69
C ALA A 3 -5.37 8.43 17.81
N HIS A 4 -5.75 9.32 16.89
CA HIS A 4 -7.06 9.97 16.87
C HIS A 4 -8.18 8.89 16.93
N PRO A 5 -9.05 8.91 17.96
CA PRO A 5 -10.00 7.81 18.20
C PRO A 5 -11.00 7.62 17.05
N ASN A 6 -11.32 8.69 16.31
CA ASN A 6 -12.29 8.65 15.20
C ASN A 6 -11.87 7.74 14.03
N PHE A 7 -10.57 7.48 13.83
CA PHE A 7 -10.12 6.66 12.72
C PHE A 7 -10.40 5.16 12.92
N ARG A 8 -10.40 4.68 14.16
CA ARG A 8 -10.68 3.26 14.47
C ARG A 8 -12.13 2.89 14.20
N TYR A 9 -13.06 3.80 14.46
CA TYR A 9 -14.49 3.54 14.29
C TYR A 9 -14.90 3.38 12.82
N THR A 10 -14.35 4.19 11.91
CA THR A 10 -14.66 4.09 10.48
C THR A 10 -14.25 2.73 9.91
N VAL A 11 -13.07 2.21 10.30
CA VAL A 11 -12.55 0.93 9.80
C VAL A 11 -13.38 -0.26 10.31
N VAL A 12 -13.82 -0.23 11.57
CA VAL A 12 -14.66 -1.30 12.15
C VAL A 12 -16.05 -1.32 11.48
N HIS A 13 -16.60 -0.15 11.18
CA HIS A 13 -17.92 -0.04 10.52
C HIS A 13 -17.89 -0.56 9.07
N THR A 14 -16.83 -0.27 8.32
CA THR A 14 -16.67 -0.78 6.95
C THR A 14 -16.52 -2.31 6.92
N LEU A 15 -15.82 -2.89 7.91
CA LEU A 15 -15.67 -4.34 8.05
C LEU A 15 -16.97 -5.06 8.39
N ALA A 16 -17.78 -4.50 9.30
CA ALA A 16 -19.07 -5.08 9.67
C ALA A 16 -20.06 -5.09 8.49
N VAL A 17 -20.12 -4.01 7.71
CA VAL A 17 -20.98 -3.91 6.53
C VAL A 17 -20.55 -4.89 5.44
N PHE A 18 -19.24 -5.08 5.23
CA PHE A 18 -18.72 -6.02 4.24
C PHE A 18 -18.98 -7.48 4.63
N TYR A 19 -18.80 -7.83 5.92
CA TYR A 19 -19.10 -9.17 6.43
C TYR A 19 -20.58 -9.55 6.28
N ILE A 20 -21.49 -8.62 6.60
CA ILE A 20 -22.94 -8.87 6.50
C ILE A 20 -23.39 -9.01 5.05
N LEU A 21 -22.86 -8.19 4.14
CA LEU A 21 -23.28 -8.20 2.73
C LEU A 21 -22.73 -9.40 1.92
N VAL A 22 -21.58 -9.96 2.32
CA VAL A 22 -20.95 -11.07 1.56
C VAL A 22 -21.28 -12.44 2.14
N ILE A 23 -21.36 -12.59 3.47
CA ILE A 23 -21.58 -13.91 4.10
C ILE A 23 -23.05 -14.34 4.05
N PHE A 24 -23.97 -13.39 4.22
CA PHE A 24 -25.40 -13.69 4.31
C PHE A 24 -26.00 -14.28 3.01
N PRO A 25 -25.67 -13.78 1.81
CA PRO A 25 -26.17 -14.35 0.56
C PRO A 25 -25.62 -15.77 0.29
N VAL A 26 -24.41 -16.05 0.78
CA VAL A 26 -23.72 -17.32 0.54
C VAL A 26 -24.34 -18.42 1.39
N LEU A 27 -24.73 -18.09 2.62
CA LEU A 27 -25.46 -19.00 3.50
C LEU A 27 -26.83 -19.36 2.92
N GLN A 28 -27.54 -18.39 2.32
CA GLN A 28 -28.81 -18.67 1.65
C GLN A 28 -28.66 -19.51 0.37
N PHE A 29 -27.60 -19.28 -0.41
CA PHE A 29 -27.35 -20.05 -1.63
C PHE A 29 -26.95 -21.50 -1.32
N TRP A 30 -26.22 -21.72 -0.22
CA TRP A 30 -25.80 -23.05 0.25
C TRP A 30 -26.97 -23.95 0.64
N ILE A 31 -28.04 -23.38 1.20
CA ILE A 31 -29.27 -24.13 1.55
C ILE A 31 -30.04 -24.58 0.29
N SER A 32 -29.80 -23.95 -0.86
CA SER A 32 -30.62 -24.12 -2.06
C SER A 32 -29.99 -24.97 -3.17
N CYS A 33 -28.69 -25.28 -3.11
CA CYS A 33 -27.96 -26.04 -4.14
C CYS A 33 -27.38 -27.33 -3.54
N GLY A 34 -27.63 -28.49 -4.17
CA GLY A 34 -27.22 -29.80 -3.65
C GLY A 34 -25.73 -29.94 -3.29
N ASP A 35 -25.42 -30.94 -2.47
CA ASP A 35 -24.20 -31.04 -1.64
C ASP A 35 -22.86 -30.75 -2.36
N GLN A 36 -22.68 -31.18 -3.61
CA GLN A 36 -21.39 -30.98 -4.32
C GLN A 36 -21.21 -29.58 -4.91
N VAL A 37 -22.26 -28.99 -5.50
CA VAL A 37 -22.19 -27.63 -6.07
C VAL A 37 -22.11 -26.59 -4.94
N GLY A 38 -22.80 -26.86 -3.82
CA GLY A 38 -22.74 -26.04 -2.62
C GLY A 38 -21.34 -25.97 -2.01
N ALA A 39 -20.60 -27.09 -1.95
CA ALA A 39 -19.24 -27.12 -1.42
C ALA A 39 -18.27 -26.26 -2.25
N ALA A 40 -18.26 -26.42 -3.57
CA ALA A 40 -17.38 -25.64 -4.45
C ALA A 40 -17.67 -24.13 -4.40
N PHE A 41 -18.94 -23.75 -4.31
CA PHE A 41 -19.33 -22.35 -4.17
C PHE A 41 -18.87 -21.75 -2.83
N THR A 42 -19.04 -22.49 -1.73
CA THR A 42 -18.57 -22.04 -0.40
C THR A 42 -17.05 -21.89 -0.36
N GLU A 43 -16.30 -22.82 -0.95
CA GLU A 43 -14.84 -22.70 -1.05
C GLU A 43 -14.42 -21.45 -1.84
N PHE A 44 -15.07 -21.18 -2.98
CA PHE A 44 -14.81 -19.99 -3.78
C PHE A 44 -15.09 -18.69 -3.02
N VAL A 45 -16.22 -18.61 -2.33
CA VAL A 45 -16.58 -17.43 -1.53
C VAL A 45 -15.62 -17.25 -0.35
N ALA A 46 -15.29 -18.33 0.36
CA ALA A 46 -14.36 -18.29 1.48
C ALA A 46 -12.99 -17.77 1.01
N TYR A 47 -12.52 -18.26 -0.14
CA TYR A 47 -11.30 -17.77 -0.77
C TYR A 47 -11.38 -16.27 -1.11
N GLN A 48 -12.45 -15.82 -1.78
CA GLN A 48 -12.66 -14.40 -2.11
C GLN A 48 -12.68 -13.53 -0.84
N THR A 49 -13.39 -13.96 0.20
CA THR A 49 -13.49 -13.23 1.47
C THR A 49 -12.14 -13.11 2.16
N CYS A 50 -11.34 -14.19 2.14
CA CYS A 50 -9.96 -14.19 2.64
C CYS A 50 -9.08 -13.21 1.84
N CYS A 51 -9.15 -13.23 0.51
CA CYS A 51 -8.38 -12.33 -0.35
C CYS A 51 -8.74 -10.85 -0.12
N VAL A 52 -10.04 -10.53 -0.02
CA VAL A 52 -10.50 -9.16 0.22
C VAL A 52 -10.14 -8.70 1.63
N SER A 53 -10.30 -9.55 2.64
CA SER A 53 -9.93 -9.23 4.02
C SER A 53 -8.42 -9.00 4.16
N ALA A 54 -7.60 -9.84 3.52
CA ALA A 54 -6.15 -9.68 3.49
C ALA A 54 -5.75 -8.37 2.78
N SER A 55 -6.34 -8.10 1.62
CA SER A 55 -6.11 -6.86 0.86
C SER A 55 -6.48 -5.63 1.68
N HIS A 56 -7.65 -5.64 2.31
CA HIS A 56 -8.12 -4.55 3.17
C HIS A 56 -7.21 -4.34 4.38
N TYR A 57 -6.80 -5.42 5.06
CA TYR A 57 -5.88 -5.35 6.18
C TYR A 57 -4.53 -4.73 5.77
N VAL A 58 -4.00 -5.15 4.62
CA VAL A 58 -2.75 -4.62 4.07
C VAL A 58 -2.88 -3.14 3.72
N ILE A 59 -3.94 -2.74 3.01
CA ILE A 59 -4.17 -1.34 2.60
C ILE A 59 -4.38 -0.46 3.84
N SER A 60 -5.23 -0.87 4.78
CA SER A 60 -5.52 -0.07 5.98
C SER A 60 -4.29 0.06 6.87
N THR A 61 -3.58 -1.03 7.16
CA THR A 61 -2.40 -0.99 8.04
C THR A 61 -1.24 -0.25 7.40
N THR A 62 -0.93 -0.53 6.13
CA THR A 62 0.19 0.13 5.43
C THR A 62 -0.14 1.60 5.17
N GLY A 63 -1.33 1.89 4.67
CA GLY A 63 -1.79 3.25 4.35
C GLY A 63 -1.77 4.16 5.57
N THR A 64 -2.32 3.69 6.69
CA THR A 64 -2.33 4.47 7.94
C THR A 64 -0.93 4.70 8.48
N SER A 65 -0.06 3.68 8.44
CA SER A 65 1.33 3.82 8.90
C SER A 65 2.13 4.82 8.07
N MET A 66 1.96 4.81 6.74
CA MET A 66 2.62 5.73 5.83
C MET A 66 2.10 7.15 5.97
N ALA A 67 0.78 7.31 6.11
CA ALA A 67 0.18 8.61 6.36
C ALA A 67 0.64 9.20 7.70
N ALA A 68 0.69 8.39 8.77
CA ALA A 68 1.20 8.81 10.07
C ALA A 68 2.68 9.24 9.97
N LEU A 69 3.52 8.43 9.31
CA LEU A 69 4.93 8.75 9.11
C LEU A 69 5.12 10.05 8.33
N TRP A 70 4.29 10.29 7.32
CA TRP A 70 4.32 11.51 6.54
C TRP A 70 3.89 12.74 7.34
N LEU A 71 2.83 12.62 8.15
CA LEU A 71 2.37 13.70 9.04
C LEU A 71 3.44 14.03 10.10
N ASP A 72 4.02 13.03 10.75
CA ASP A 72 5.11 13.22 11.72
C ASP A 72 6.33 13.88 11.05
N CYS A 73 6.66 13.51 9.80
CA CYS A 73 7.71 14.17 9.03
C CYS A 73 7.39 15.63 8.68
N LYS A 74 6.10 16.00 8.58
CA LYS A 74 5.68 17.39 8.32
C LYS A 74 5.76 18.27 9.55
N GLU A 75 5.57 17.69 10.73
CA GLU A 75 5.68 18.36 12.03
C GLU A 75 7.12 18.44 12.55
N LEU A 76 8.09 18.02 11.74
CA LEU A 76 9.49 17.89 12.08
C LEU A 76 10.24 19.23 12.19
N LYS A 77 9.56 20.27 12.68
CA LYS A 77 10.16 21.57 13.08
C LYS A 77 10.80 21.51 14.47
N SER A 78 10.51 20.46 15.22
CA SER A 78 10.96 20.26 16.59
C SER A 78 12.32 19.54 16.63
N GLY A 79 13.10 19.82 17.68
CA GLY A 79 14.51 19.44 17.79
C GLY A 79 14.82 17.94 17.67
N VAL A 80 16.11 17.61 17.76
CA VAL A 80 16.68 16.28 17.47
C VAL A 80 15.95 15.11 18.15
N TRP A 81 15.43 15.30 19.36
CA TRP A 81 14.68 14.25 20.08
C TRP A 81 13.42 13.77 19.35
N TYR A 82 12.69 14.68 18.70
CA TYR A 82 11.50 14.30 17.94
C TYR A 82 11.87 13.46 16.71
N TYR A 83 12.95 13.84 16.01
CA TYR A 83 13.48 13.07 14.89
C TYR A 83 13.86 11.64 15.29
N VAL A 84 14.44 11.44 16.48
CA VAL A 84 14.76 10.09 16.98
C VAL A 84 13.50 9.24 17.15
N ASN A 85 12.39 9.82 17.63
CA ASN A 85 11.12 9.09 17.74
C ASN A 85 10.56 8.70 16.37
N VAL A 86 10.60 9.62 15.39
CA VAL A 86 10.19 9.33 14.01
C VAL A 86 11.08 8.23 13.40
N LYS A 87 12.38 8.21 13.71
CA LYS A 87 13.33 7.17 13.30
C LYS A 87 12.97 5.79 13.88
N VAL A 88 12.51 5.74 15.13
CA VAL A 88 12.02 4.49 15.75
C VAL A 88 10.75 4.03 15.05
N PHE A 89 9.83 4.95 14.75
CA PHE A 89 8.60 4.64 14.03
C PHE A 89 8.88 4.13 12.61
N GLU A 90 9.80 4.76 11.87
CA GLU A 90 10.31 4.28 10.58
C GLU A 90 10.78 2.83 10.66
N ARG A 91 11.58 2.46 11.66
CA ARG A 91 12.07 1.08 11.84
C ARG A 91 10.93 0.09 12.05
N GLN A 92 9.92 0.47 12.82
CA GLN A 92 8.73 -0.36 13.04
C GLN A 92 7.96 -0.55 11.72
N VAL A 93 7.75 0.52 10.96
CA VAL A 93 7.08 0.48 9.66
C VAL A 93 7.87 -0.39 8.68
N ASN A 94 9.19 -0.23 8.62
CA ASN A 94 10.05 -1.03 7.76
C ASN A 94 10.08 -2.51 8.17
N SER A 95 10.06 -2.84 9.47
CA SER A 95 9.99 -4.24 9.93
C SER A 95 8.67 -4.88 9.52
N CYS A 96 7.54 -4.18 9.71
CA CYS A 96 6.23 -4.66 9.26
C CYS A 96 6.19 -4.84 7.73
N ILE A 97 6.76 -3.88 6.98
CA ILE A 97 6.71 -3.91 5.53
C ILE A 97 7.61 -5.00 4.96
N ARG A 98 8.85 -5.08 5.43
CA ARG A 98 9.85 -6.02 4.91
C ARG A 98 9.40 -7.47 5.04
N ASP A 99 8.82 -7.85 6.18
CA ASP A 99 8.50 -9.25 6.45
C ASP A 99 7.13 -9.68 5.90
N ARG A 100 6.12 -8.79 5.96
CA ARG A 100 4.73 -9.16 5.61
C ARG A 100 4.22 -8.54 4.32
N ILE A 101 4.59 -7.29 4.05
CA ILE A 101 3.96 -6.50 2.98
C ILE A 101 4.82 -6.47 1.70
N PHE A 102 6.12 -6.80 1.80
CA PHE A 102 7.03 -6.85 0.65
C PHE A 102 6.59 -7.87 -0.40
N LEU A 103 5.98 -8.98 0.02
CA LEU A 103 5.35 -9.92 -0.91
C LEU A 103 4.00 -9.40 -1.40
N ALA A 104 3.25 -8.71 -0.52
CA ALA A 104 1.88 -8.35 -0.78
C ALA A 104 1.71 -7.14 -1.73
N LEU A 105 2.41 -6.02 -1.50
CA LEU A 105 2.21 -4.79 -2.27
C LEU A 105 3.10 -4.68 -3.52
N PRO A 106 4.45 -4.78 -3.38
CA PRO A 106 5.38 -4.61 -4.48
C PRO A 106 5.30 -5.70 -5.54
N MET A 107 4.90 -6.92 -5.15
CA MET A 107 4.83 -8.06 -6.06
C MET A 107 3.42 -8.25 -6.61
N ASN A 108 2.38 -8.30 -5.74
CA ASN A 108 1.02 -8.47 -6.25
C ASN A 108 0.47 -7.23 -6.94
N GLY A 109 0.84 -6.01 -6.51
CA GLY A 109 0.35 -4.79 -7.16
C GLY A 109 0.64 -4.77 -8.67
N PRO A 110 1.92 -4.87 -9.07
CA PRO A 110 2.31 -4.98 -10.48
C PRO A 110 1.73 -6.20 -11.19
N LEU A 111 1.72 -7.37 -10.54
CA LEU A 111 1.17 -8.59 -11.13
C LEU A 111 -0.31 -8.45 -11.47
N VAL A 112 -1.13 -7.99 -10.51
CA VAL A 112 -2.56 -7.76 -10.71
C VAL A 112 -2.77 -6.67 -11.76
N GLN A 113 -1.95 -5.62 -11.75
CA GLN A 113 -2.04 -4.56 -12.76
C GLN A 113 -1.76 -5.09 -14.19
N VAL A 114 -0.77 -5.97 -14.36
CA VAL A 114 -0.46 -6.64 -15.64
C VAL A 114 -1.61 -7.54 -16.09
N LEU A 115 -2.14 -8.37 -15.19
CA LEU A 115 -3.26 -9.28 -15.50
C LEU A 115 -4.53 -8.51 -15.88
N LEU A 116 -4.84 -7.42 -15.17
CA LEU A 116 -5.95 -6.54 -15.48
C LEU A 116 -5.74 -5.81 -16.81
N GLY A 117 -4.53 -5.29 -17.07
CA GLY A 117 -4.19 -4.64 -18.33
C GLY A 117 -4.35 -5.59 -19.53
N TYR A 118 -3.86 -6.82 -19.41
CA TYR A 118 -4.04 -7.86 -20.42
C TYR A 118 -5.52 -8.19 -20.65
N THR A 119 -6.27 -8.39 -19.56
CA THR A 119 -7.70 -8.72 -19.61
C THR A 119 -8.50 -7.59 -20.25
N LEU A 120 -8.18 -6.33 -19.93
CA LEU A 120 -8.79 -5.15 -20.51
C LEU A 120 -8.60 -5.08 -22.03
N VAL A 121 -7.40 -5.36 -22.52
CA VAL A 121 -7.13 -5.37 -23.97
C VAL A 121 -7.89 -6.50 -24.66
N LYS A 122 -7.96 -7.69 -24.06
CA LYS A 122 -8.69 -8.83 -24.62
C LYS A 122 -10.21 -8.61 -24.64
N ILE A 123 -10.78 -8.07 -23.57
CA ILE A 123 -12.23 -7.83 -23.43
C ILE A 123 -12.67 -6.54 -24.13
N GLY A 124 -11.76 -5.60 -24.39
CA GLY A 124 -12.06 -4.31 -25.00
C GLY A 124 -12.76 -4.38 -26.37
N HIS A 125 -12.64 -5.49 -27.08
CA HIS A 125 -13.34 -5.73 -28.35
C HIS A 125 -14.74 -6.35 -28.21
N THR A 126 -15.17 -6.69 -27.00
CA THR A 126 -16.46 -7.32 -26.72
C THR A 126 -17.56 -6.30 -26.43
N ARG A 127 -18.83 -6.70 -26.55
CA ARG A 127 -20.00 -5.83 -26.27
C ARG A 127 -20.28 -5.63 -24.77
N TYR A 128 -19.48 -6.18 -23.87
CA TYR A 128 -19.71 -6.13 -22.42
C TYR A 128 -19.20 -4.81 -21.79
N ALA A 129 -19.80 -3.69 -22.18
CA ALA A 129 -19.37 -2.35 -21.77
C ALA A 129 -19.27 -2.17 -20.25
N VAL A 130 -20.21 -2.74 -19.49
CA VAL A 130 -20.24 -2.65 -18.01
C VAL A 130 -19.03 -3.35 -17.38
N ILE A 131 -18.68 -4.54 -17.87
CA ILE A 131 -17.53 -5.31 -17.36
C ILE A 131 -16.23 -4.58 -17.71
N THR A 132 -16.10 -4.10 -18.94
CA THR A 132 -14.94 -3.31 -19.38
C THR A 132 -14.77 -2.06 -18.51
N LEU A 133 -15.85 -1.31 -18.25
CA LEU A 133 -15.80 -0.13 -17.39
C LEU A 133 -15.37 -0.49 -15.95
N ALA A 134 -15.91 -1.56 -15.38
CA ALA A 134 -15.54 -2.02 -14.04
C ALA A 134 -14.03 -2.38 -13.96
N LEU A 135 -13.50 -3.07 -14.97
CA LEU A 135 -12.08 -3.40 -15.05
C LEU A 135 -11.19 -2.16 -15.22
N ILE A 136 -11.63 -1.15 -15.99
CA ILE A 136 -10.90 0.12 -16.15
C ILE A 136 -10.82 0.84 -14.80
N LEU A 137 -11.94 0.96 -14.09
CA LEU A 137 -11.98 1.59 -12.78
C LEU A 137 -11.08 0.86 -11.78
N LEU A 138 -11.13 -0.48 -11.76
CA LEU A 138 -10.27 -1.28 -10.90
C LEU A 138 -8.78 -1.07 -11.22
N TYR A 139 -8.42 -1.03 -12.50
CA TYR A 139 -7.05 -0.73 -12.95
C TYR A 139 -6.60 0.65 -12.46
N ILE A 140 -7.44 1.69 -12.63
CA ILE A 140 -7.13 3.06 -12.17
C ILE A 140 -6.96 3.10 -10.66
N VAL A 141 -7.79 2.41 -9.88
CA VAL A 141 -7.68 2.35 -8.42
C VAL A 141 -6.36 1.72 -7.98
N ILE A 142 -5.95 0.61 -8.60
CA ILE A 142 -4.68 -0.06 -8.27
C ILE A 142 -3.49 0.81 -8.69
N PHE A 143 -3.54 1.39 -9.89
CA PHE A 143 -2.53 2.30 -10.41
C PHE A 143 -2.33 3.52 -9.48
N THR A 144 -3.42 4.21 -9.15
CA THR A 144 -3.36 5.40 -8.28
C THR A 144 -2.89 5.06 -6.87
N THR A 145 -3.38 3.95 -6.30
CA THR A 145 -2.96 3.49 -4.97
C THR A 145 -1.46 3.19 -4.93
N THR A 146 -0.92 2.44 -5.89
CA THR A 146 0.52 2.13 -5.94
C THR A 146 1.36 3.40 -6.12
N MET A 147 0.95 4.32 -7.00
CA MET A 147 1.61 5.62 -7.18
C MET A 147 1.59 6.46 -5.90
N LEU A 148 0.48 6.51 -5.17
CA LEU A 148 0.36 7.24 -3.91
C LEU A 148 1.32 6.70 -2.85
N TYR A 149 1.40 5.37 -2.66
CA TYR A 149 2.32 4.77 -1.70
C TYR A 149 3.79 5.12 -1.98
N PHE A 150 4.22 4.98 -3.23
CA PHE A 150 5.58 5.33 -3.63
C PHE A 150 5.85 6.84 -3.51
N SER A 151 4.86 7.68 -3.81
CA SER A 151 4.98 9.13 -3.69
C SER A 151 5.14 9.57 -2.24
N ILE A 152 4.36 9.00 -1.31
CA ILE A 152 4.48 9.28 0.13
C ILE A 152 5.86 8.86 0.63
N ALA A 153 6.32 7.65 0.26
CA ALA A 153 7.66 7.18 0.61
C ALA A 153 8.77 8.11 0.10
N ALA A 154 8.64 8.60 -1.13
CA ALA A 154 9.58 9.55 -1.73
C ALA A 154 9.56 10.92 -1.02
N GLN A 155 8.38 11.45 -0.70
CA GLN A 155 8.23 12.72 0.01
C GLN A 155 8.81 12.65 1.43
N VAL A 156 8.53 11.59 2.18
CA VAL A 156 9.11 11.35 3.52
C VAL A 156 10.63 11.38 3.49
N ASN A 157 11.24 10.73 2.49
CA ASN A 157 12.68 10.74 2.31
C ASN A 157 13.21 12.15 1.98
N GLY A 158 12.55 12.87 1.06
CA GLY A 158 12.89 14.24 0.69
C GLY A 158 12.87 15.19 1.90
N MET A 159 11.75 15.21 2.63
CA MET A 159 11.58 16.05 3.82
C MET A 159 12.62 15.75 4.89
N SER A 160 12.94 14.47 5.11
CA SER A 160 13.97 14.09 6.08
C SER A 160 15.38 14.56 5.67
N LYS A 161 15.71 14.53 4.38
CA LYS A 161 16.99 15.03 3.85
C LYS A 161 17.10 16.55 3.99
N GLU A 162 16.04 17.27 3.64
CA GLU A 162 15.98 18.73 3.77
C GLU A 162 16.15 19.15 5.23
N TRP A 163 15.47 18.46 6.15
CA TRP A 163 15.61 18.75 7.58
C TRP A 163 17.03 18.48 8.10
N ILE A 164 17.65 17.34 7.75
CA ILE A 164 19.04 17.06 8.14
C ILE A 164 19.99 18.13 7.58
N ALA A 165 19.77 18.57 6.34
CA ALA A 165 20.58 19.61 5.71
C ALA A 165 20.44 20.96 6.42
N ALA A 166 19.21 21.35 6.79
CA ALA A 166 18.93 22.56 7.56
C ALA A 166 19.56 22.50 8.96
N GLN A 167 19.47 21.37 9.66
CA GLN A 167 20.11 21.22 10.97
C GLN A 167 21.64 21.24 10.88
N LYS A 168 22.21 20.74 9.78
CA LYS A 168 23.65 20.76 9.54
C LYS A 168 24.19 22.18 9.29
N SER A 169 23.40 23.06 8.67
CA SER A 169 23.79 24.46 8.48
C SER A 169 23.71 25.27 9.78
N GLU A 170 22.74 24.97 10.64
CA GLU A 170 22.56 25.63 11.94
C GLU A 170 23.60 25.21 12.99
N SER A 171 24.02 23.93 12.99
CA SER A 171 25.03 23.42 13.92
C SER A 171 26.45 23.95 13.61
N ARG A 172 26.89 24.96 14.37
CA ARG A 172 28.27 25.52 14.31
C ARG A 172 29.34 24.64 14.98
N GLY A 173 28.96 23.72 15.88
CA GLY A 173 29.89 22.86 16.62
C GLY A 173 30.39 21.64 15.85
N LYS A 174 31.67 21.28 16.01
CA LYS A 174 32.28 20.06 15.42
C LYS A 174 31.57 18.78 15.91
N GLU A 175 31.17 18.73 17.18
CA GLU A 175 30.49 17.58 17.77
C GLU A 175 29.04 17.43 17.29
N GLY A 176 28.29 18.55 17.21
CA GLY A 176 26.93 18.57 16.66
C GLY A 176 26.91 18.08 15.21
N ARG A 177 27.88 18.49 14.39
CA ARG A 177 28.03 17.99 13.01
C ARG A 177 28.34 16.50 12.94
N LYS A 178 29.14 15.95 13.86
CA LYS A 178 29.42 14.50 13.91
C LYS A 178 28.14 13.72 14.25
N ARG A 179 27.35 14.19 15.22
CA ARG A 179 26.06 13.57 15.59
C ARG A 179 25.05 13.63 14.44
N LEU A 180 24.90 14.79 13.80
CA LEU A 180 24.00 14.95 12.65
C LEU A 180 24.44 14.12 11.44
N ARG A 181 25.76 13.93 11.23
CA ARG A 181 26.27 13.05 10.17
C ARG A 181 25.94 11.58 10.42
N ALA A 182 25.74 11.17 11.66
CA ALA A 182 25.31 9.81 12.00
C ALA A 182 23.79 9.62 11.81
N LEU A 183 23.01 10.68 11.68
CA LEU A 183 21.57 10.59 11.38
C LEU A 183 21.41 10.26 9.88
N LEU A 184 20.95 9.05 9.62
CA LEU A 184 20.55 8.64 8.28
C LEU A 184 19.17 9.23 7.96
N PRO A 185 18.92 9.70 6.73
CA PRO A 185 17.59 10.12 6.30
C PRO A 185 16.59 8.98 6.49
N ILE A 186 15.32 9.33 6.66
CA ILE A 186 14.22 8.36 6.82
C ILE A 186 13.98 7.73 5.45
N ARG A 187 14.10 6.41 5.35
CA ARG A 187 13.94 5.68 4.10
C ARG A 187 12.97 4.54 4.33
N VAL A 188 11.91 4.51 3.53
CA VAL A 188 11.04 3.33 3.45
C VAL A 188 11.76 2.29 2.60
N GLU A 189 12.02 1.13 3.19
CA GLU A 189 12.72 0.05 2.53
C GLU A 189 11.75 -0.96 1.93
N LEU A 190 12.00 -1.33 0.67
CA LEU A 190 11.28 -2.39 -0.03
C LEU A 190 12.22 -3.60 -0.15
N GLY A 191 12.14 -4.50 0.83
CA GLY A 191 12.99 -5.70 0.85
C GLY A 191 14.44 -5.34 1.16
N ARG A 192 15.35 -5.64 0.22
CA ARG A 192 16.77 -5.25 0.31
C ARG A 192 17.09 -3.94 -0.41
N ASN A 193 16.12 -3.38 -1.14
CA ASN A 193 16.30 -2.19 -1.97
C ASN A 193 15.60 -0.98 -1.35
N PHE A 194 16.20 0.19 -1.53
CA PHE A 194 15.60 1.45 -1.11
C PHE A 194 14.60 1.92 -2.16
N VAL A 195 13.45 2.44 -1.72
CA VAL A 195 12.51 3.11 -2.61
C VAL A 195 13.08 4.48 -2.98
N GLU A 196 13.45 4.64 -4.24
CA GLU A 196 13.82 5.93 -4.80
C GLU A 196 12.59 6.62 -5.40
N ALA A 197 12.64 7.94 -5.56
CA ALA A 197 11.55 8.71 -6.15
C ALA A 197 11.17 8.24 -7.58
N LEU A 198 12.11 7.56 -8.28
CA LEU A 198 11.90 7.01 -9.62
C LEU A 198 11.38 5.56 -9.64
N THR A 199 11.37 4.86 -8.50
CA THR A 199 10.81 3.50 -8.38
C THR A 199 9.37 3.38 -8.94
N PRO A 200 8.42 4.31 -8.68
CA PRO A 200 7.08 4.19 -9.26
C PRO A 200 7.08 4.17 -10.78
N LEU A 201 7.88 5.01 -11.44
CA LEU A 201 7.96 5.02 -12.91
C LEU A 201 8.57 3.73 -13.46
N LEU A 202 9.58 3.17 -12.78
CA LEU A 202 10.18 1.90 -13.18
C LEU A 202 9.18 0.75 -13.06
N VAL A 203 8.43 0.70 -11.96
CA VAL A 203 7.39 -0.32 -11.73
C VAL A 203 6.29 -0.21 -12.78
N GLN A 204 5.82 1.00 -13.08
CA GLN A 204 4.81 1.22 -14.10
C GLN A 204 5.29 0.86 -15.51
N GLY A 205 6.53 1.24 -15.85
CA GLY A 205 7.16 0.85 -17.10
C GLY A 205 7.40 -0.65 -17.22
N PHE A 206 7.59 -1.36 -16.11
CA PHE A 206 7.63 -2.82 -16.06
C PHE A 206 6.24 -3.42 -16.32
N CYS A 207 5.19 -2.94 -15.64
CA CYS A 207 3.82 -3.39 -15.86
C CYS A 207 3.38 -3.26 -17.32
N MET A 208 3.66 -2.11 -17.95
CA MET A 208 3.30 -1.87 -19.34
C MET A 208 4.06 -2.81 -20.30
N ARG A 209 5.37 -2.98 -20.09
CA ARG A 209 6.18 -3.91 -20.91
C ARG A 209 5.71 -5.35 -20.78
N GLN A 210 5.45 -5.82 -19.56
CA GLN A 210 4.97 -7.18 -19.35
C GLN A 210 3.58 -7.40 -19.96
N THR A 211 2.70 -6.39 -19.90
CA THR A 211 1.39 -6.45 -20.54
C THR A 211 1.52 -6.58 -22.06
N VAL A 212 2.40 -5.79 -22.68
CA VAL A 212 2.69 -5.89 -24.12
C VAL A 212 3.28 -7.26 -24.48
N SER A 213 4.21 -7.78 -23.68
CA SER A 213 4.80 -9.10 -23.89
C SER A 213 3.79 -10.26 -23.79
N LEU A 214 2.71 -10.11 -23.03
CA LEU A 214 1.62 -11.09 -22.98
C LEU A 214 0.66 -11.00 -24.17
N LEU A 215 0.70 -9.90 -24.92
CA LEU A 215 -0.16 -9.66 -26.09
C LEU A 215 0.46 -10.11 -27.41
N LEU A 216 1.80 -10.10 -27.49
CA LEU A 216 2.59 -10.61 -28.62
C LEU A 216 2.65 -12.14 -28.61
#